data_AF-A0A6M0CEN2-F1
#
_entry.id   AF-A0A6M0CEN2-F1
#
_cell.length_a   1.000
_cell.length_b   1.000
_cell.length_c   1.000
_cell.angle_alpha   90.00
_cell.angle_beta   90.00
_cell.angle_gamma   90.00
#
_symmetry.space_group_name_H-M   'P 1'
#
loop_
_entity.id
_entity.type
_entity.pdbx_description
1 polymer ?
#
loop_
_entity_poly.entity_id
_entity_poly.type
_entity_poly.pdbx_seq_one_letter_code
_entity_poly.pdbx_strand_id
1 'polypeptide(L)'
;MKSTLILLFFAIMPFLAFSQDIVAYEAIGELSEDLIAVKKNSSWGFIDSNNKVIINFKDNIVSENYWMDNEKKYPLFKNGLCIIVEYKDDIPYYGYINKTGTIVIKPQFLNVSNFNNGYALATVINKRVKGVNQYLNKEIISYDFFEAIIDTKGGIVKVLRDIPYLYMRPKDYEKPYSNSRFIGENMLAVQNKASKWEIVSFNK
;
A
#
# COMPACT_ATOMS: atom_id res chain seq x y z
N MET A 1 32.53 37.69 -48.00
CA MET A 1 31.73 36.46 -47.75
C MET A 1 32.06 35.81 -46.40
N LYS A 2 32.23 36.57 -45.31
CA LYS A 2 32.50 36.02 -43.95
C LYS A 2 31.53 36.53 -42.88
N SER A 3 30.74 37.58 -43.13
CA SER A 3 29.75 38.10 -42.18
C SER A 3 28.35 37.48 -42.34
N THR A 4 28.02 36.90 -43.50
CA THR A 4 26.71 36.29 -43.77
C THR A 4 26.51 34.94 -43.08
N LEU A 5 27.57 34.23 -42.70
CA LEU A 5 27.46 32.93 -42.01
C LEU A 5 27.11 33.08 -40.51
N ILE A 6 27.55 34.17 -39.87
CA ILE A 6 27.29 34.43 -38.43
C ILE A 6 25.84 34.87 -38.21
N LEU A 7 25.27 35.62 -39.16
CA LEU A 7 23.85 36.01 -39.12
C LEU A 7 22.90 34.82 -39.32
N LEU A 8 23.32 33.78 -40.05
CA LEU A 8 22.51 32.57 -40.22
C LEU A 8 22.48 31.71 -38.94
N PHE A 9 23.54 31.75 -38.13
CA PHE A 9 23.61 30.99 -36.88
C PHE A 9 22.73 31.60 -35.77
N PHE A 10 22.59 32.93 -35.74
CA PHE A 10 21.67 33.62 -34.83
C PHE A 10 20.20 33.54 -35.26
N ALA A 11 19.93 33.32 -36.56
CA ALA A 11 18.57 33.19 -37.08
C ALA A 11 17.89 31.85 -36.73
N ILE A 12 18.66 30.83 -36.35
CA ILE A 12 18.15 29.51 -35.89
C ILE A 12 18.13 29.43 -34.35
N MET A 13 18.63 30.48 -33.67
CA MET A 13 18.82 30.52 -32.21
C MET A 13 17.69 31.23 -31.44
N PRO A 14 16.41 31.09 -31.81
CA PRO A 14 15.37 31.16 -30.80
C PRO A 14 14.50 29.89 -30.84
N PHE A 15 14.02 29.46 -29.67
CA PHE A 15 13.03 28.40 -29.47
C PHE A 15 13.49 26.93 -29.42
N LEU A 16 14.52 26.65 -28.63
CA LEU A 16 14.40 25.52 -27.69
C LEU A 16 14.21 26.06 -26.27
N ALA A 17 13.28 27.00 -26.13
CA ALA A 17 12.70 27.29 -24.83
C ALA A 17 11.79 26.09 -24.52
N PHE A 18 12.33 25.08 -23.84
CA PHE A 18 11.50 24.08 -23.20
C PHE A 18 10.71 24.78 -22.10
N SER A 19 9.49 25.22 -22.42
CA SER A 19 8.51 25.57 -21.40
C SER A 19 8.16 24.27 -20.68
N GLN A 20 8.64 24.10 -19.45
CA GLN A 20 8.16 23.02 -18.60
C GLN A 20 6.71 23.37 -18.22
N ASP A 21 5.77 22.51 -18.60
CA ASP A 21 4.40 22.63 -18.13
C ASP A 21 4.40 22.46 -16.60
N ILE A 22 4.10 23.55 -15.89
CA ILE A 22 3.98 23.54 -14.43
C ILE A 22 2.66 22.85 -14.10
N VAL A 23 2.73 21.57 -13.74
CA VAL A 23 1.57 20.79 -13.30
C VAL A 23 1.34 21.03 -11.80
N ALA A 24 0.18 21.55 -11.43
CA ALA A 24 -0.22 21.69 -10.04
C ALA A 24 -0.82 20.39 -9.49
N TYR A 25 -0.48 20.06 -8.25
CA TYR A 25 -0.99 18.90 -7.51
C TYR A 25 -1.62 19.34 -6.18
N GLU A 26 -2.64 18.62 -5.72
CA GLU A 26 -3.34 18.87 -4.45
C GLU A 26 -2.46 18.50 -3.24
N ALA A 27 -1.63 17.47 -3.39
CA ALA A 27 -0.67 17.03 -2.40
C ALA A 27 0.52 16.37 -3.09
N ILE A 28 1.69 16.47 -2.45
CA ILE A 28 2.95 15.91 -2.92
C ILE A 28 3.59 15.22 -1.71
N GLY A 29 3.98 13.96 -1.89
CA GLY A 29 4.71 13.17 -0.91
C GLY A 29 6.22 13.36 -1.01
N GLU A 30 6.97 12.61 -0.22
CA GLU A 30 8.43 12.56 -0.34
C GLU A 30 8.88 11.56 -1.41
N LEU A 31 10.13 11.72 -1.85
CA LEU A 31 10.77 10.76 -2.73
C LEU A 31 11.00 9.44 -1.99
N SER A 32 10.45 8.36 -2.52
CA SER A 32 10.65 7.00 -2.01
C SER A 32 10.92 6.05 -3.17
N GLU A 33 12.11 5.43 -3.15
CA GLU A 33 12.55 4.46 -4.17
C GLU A 33 12.37 4.97 -5.61
N ASP A 34 12.83 6.19 -5.84
CA ASP A 34 12.84 6.89 -7.14
C ASP A 34 11.48 7.45 -7.61
N LEU A 35 10.43 7.29 -6.80
CA LEU A 35 9.09 7.78 -7.12
C LEU A 35 8.56 8.75 -6.06
N ILE A 36 7.78 9.73 -6.50
CA ILE A 36 7.10 10.71 -5.64
C ILE A 36 5.60 10.52 -5.82
N ALA A 37 4.88 10.34 -4.71
CA ALA A 37 3.43 10.33 -4.74
C ALA A 37 2.87 11.73 -4.97
N VAL A 38 1.95 11.87 -5.91
CA VAL A 38 1.27 13.13 -6.19
C VAL A 38 -0.24 12.91 -6.25
N LYS A 39 -1.00 13.86 -5.72
CA LYS A 39 -2.45 13.80 -5.67
C LYS A 39 -3.05 14.78 -6.68
N LYS A 40 -4.00 14.29 -7.48
CA LYS A 40 -4.75 15.07 -8.45
C LYS A 40 -6.16 14.51 -8.56
N ASN A 41 -7.17 15.39 -8.50
CA ASN A 41 -8.59 15.03 -8.58
C ASN A 41 -8.97 13.98 -7.52
N SER A 42 -8.54 14.17 -6.27
CA SER A 42 -8.73 13.21 -5.16
C SER A 42 -8.01 11.85 -5.28
N SER A 43 -7.42 11.51 -6.42
CA SER A 43 -6.69 10.25 -6.64
C SER A 43 -5.18 10.42 -6.48
N TRP A 44 -4.49 9.35 -6.10
CA TRP A 44 -3.02 9.32 -6.03
C TRP A 44 -2.41 8.70 -7.29
N GLY A 45 -1.29 9.26 -7.75
CA GLY A 45 -0.42 8.69 -8.78
C GLY A 45 1.04 8.82 -8.35
N PHE A 46 1.96 8.31 -9.18
CA PHE A 46 3.40 8.43 -8.93
C PHE A 46 4.11 9.01 -10.13
N ILE A 47 5.01 9.97 -9.85
CA ILE A 47 5.91 10.58 -10.82
C ILE A 47 7.36 10.21 -10.49
N ASP A 48 8.24 10.28 -11.49
CA ASP A 48 9.68 10.26 -11.27
C ASP A 48 10.23 11.66 -10.91
N SER A 49 11.54 11.76 -10.69
CA SER A 49 12.25 13.01 -10.41
C SER A 49 12.21 14.04 -11.55
N ASN A 50 11.81 13.62 -12.77
CA ASN A 50 11.65 14.48 -13.94
C ASN A 50 10.18 14.89 -14.16
N ASN A 51 9.30 14.66 -13.18
CA ASN A 51 7.86 14.91 -13.24
C ASN A 51 7.13 14.08 -14.32
N LYS A 52 7.71 12.97 -14.78
CA LYS A 52 7.04 12.02 -15.66
C LYS A 52 6.14 11.11 -14.83
N VAL A 53 4.86 11.02 -15.19
CA VAL A 53 3.91 10.07 -14.58
C VAL A 53 4.33 8.63 -14.92
N ILE A 54 4.66 7.86 -13.88
CA ILE A 54 5.01 6.44 -13.97
C ILE A 54 3.79 5.58 -13.65
N ILE A 55 3.02 5.97 -12.64
CA ILE A 55 1.77 5.31 -12.27
C ILE A 55 0.66 6.34 -12.36
N ASN A 56 -0.31 6.07 -13.24
CA ASN A 56 -1.49 6.92 -13.40
C ASN A 56 -2.29 7.03 -12.10
N PHE A 57 -3.01 8.14 -11.98
CA PHE A 57 -3.87 8.45 -10.86
C PHE A 57 -4.97 7.39 -10.67
N LYS A 58 -5.05 6.81 -9.47
CA LYS A 58 -6.05 5.82 -9.09
C LYS A 58 -6.53 6.06 -7.66
N ASP A 59 -7.83 5.87 -7.43
CA ASP A 59 -8.45 6.03 -6.11
C ASP A 59 -8.09 4.91 -5.13
N ASN A 60 -7.62 3.78 -5.66
CA ASN A 60 -7.28 2.61 -4.86
C ASN A 60 -5.85 2.62 -4.32
N ILE A 61 -5.02 3.63 -4.64
CA ILE A 61 -3.68 3.78 -4.09
C ILE A 61 -3.77 4.53 -2.76
N VAL A 62 -3.30 3.90 -1.68
CA VAL A 62 -3.49 4.41 -0.32
C VAL A 62 -2.20 4.31 0.49
N SER A 63 -2.09 5.15 1.51
CA SER A 63 -1.03 5.08 2.50
C SER A 63 -1.33 4.03 3.57
N GLU A 64 -0.29 3.62 4.29
CA GLU A 64 -0.48 2.88 5.54
C GLU A 64 -1.30 3.73 6.51
N ASN A 65 -2.24 3.10 7.24
CA ASN A 65 -3.09 3.80 8.21
C ASN A 65 -3.89 4.99 7.62
N TYR A 66 -4.29 4.90 6.35
CA TYR A 66 -5.11 5.88 5.60
C TYR A 66 -6.41 6.35 6.31
N TRP A 67 -6.85 5.65 7.35
CA TRP A 67 -8.10 5.91 8.10
C TRP A 67 -7.88 6.68 9.41
N MET A 68 -6.65 7.07 9.73
CA MET A 68 -6.34 7.84 10.94
C MET A 68 -6.13 9.32 10.56
N ASP A 69 -7.00 10.18 11.08
CA ASP A 69 -7.17 11.58 10.64
C ASP A 69 -6.00 12.54 10.96
N ASN A 70 -5.04 12.16 11.80
CA ASN A 70 -4.12 13.12 12.43
C ASN A 70 -2.73 13.25 11.78
N GLU A 71 -2.46 12.63 10.64
CA GLU A 71 -1.16 12.78 9.97
C GLU A 71 -1.35 12.99 8.46
N LYS A 72 -0.52 13.84 7.85
CA LYS A 72 -0.40 13.92 6.39
C LYS A 72 0.18 12.60 5.89
N LYS A 73 -0.68 11.71 5.39
CA LYS A 73 -0.27 10.42 4.86
C LYS A 73 -0.39 10.40 3.35
N TYR A 74 0.72 10.16 2.69
CA TYR A 74 0.79 9.90 1.26
C TYR A 74 1.27 8.46 1.04
N PRO A 75 0.81 7.81 -0.04
CA PRO A 75 1.31 6.49 -0.41
C PRO A 75 2.79 6.58 -0.79
N LEU A 76 3.56 5.54 -0.52
CA LEU A 76 4.99 5.51 -0.84
C LEU A 76 5.41 4.08 -1.16
N PHE A 77 6.57 3.94 -1.80
CA PHE A 77 7.17 2.65 -2.08
C PHE A 77 8.14 2.26 -0.97
N LYS A 78 7.99 1.05 -0.43
CA LYS A 78 8.99 0.38 0.41
C LYS A 78 9.20 -1.04 -0.10
N ASN A 79 10.45 -1.45 -0.21
CA ASN A 79 10.87 -2.72 -0.80
C ASN A 79 10.23 -2.99 -2.17
N GLY A 80 10.11 -1.95 -3.00
CA GLY A 80 9.54 -2.03 -4.35
C GLY A 80 8.01 -2.12 -4.40
N LEU A 81 7.31 -2.03 -3.27
CA LEU A 81 5.88 -2.24 -3.16
C LEU A 81 5.15 -1.05 -2.51
N CYS A 82 3.92 -0.80 -2.96
CA CYS A 82 3.01 0.23 -2.44
C CYS A 82 1.61 -0.36 -2.24
N ILE A 83 0.91 0.08 -1.20
CA ILE A 83 -0.39 -0.45 -0.78
C ILE A 83 -1.50 -0.01 -1.74
N ILE A 84 -2.37 -0.95 -2.09
CA ILE A 84 -3.65 -0.68 -2.74
C ILE A 84 -4.82 -1.27 -1.95
N VAL A 85 -6.02 -0.74 -2.16
CA VAL A 85 -7.26 -1.20 -1.53
C VAL A 85 -8.36 -1.53 -2.54
N GLU A 86 -9.09 -2.61 -2.35
CA GLU A 86 -10.33 -2.91 -3.08
C GLU A 86 -11.45 -3.21 -2.08
N TYR A 87 -12.66 -2.77 -2.39
CA TYR A 87 -13.83 -3.01 -1.54
C TYR A 87 -14.60 -4.23 -2.04
N LYS A 88 -14.91 -5.17 -1.14
CA LYS A 88 -15.77 -6.32 -1.41
C LYS A 88 -16.87 -6.31 -0.36
N ASP A 89 -18.12 -6.19 -0.81
CA ASP A 89 -19.27 -5.99 0.07
C ASP A 89 -19.01 -4.84 1.07
N ASP A 90 -18.55 -3.67 0.59
CA ASP A 90 -18.18 -2.50 1.41
C ASP A 90 -17.07 -2.73 2.46
N ILE A 91 -16.40 -3.89 2.45
CA ILE A 91 -15.27 -4.19 3.33
C ILE A 91 -13.95 -3.99 2.56
N PRO A 92 -13.00 -3.19 3.08
CA PRO A 92 -11.72 -2.96 2.42
C PRO A 92 -10.77 -4.16 2.55
N TYR A 93 -10.22 -4.57 1.41
CA TYR A 93 -9.15 -5.54 1.30
C TYR A 93 -7.91 -4.88 0.73
N TYR A 94 -6.74 -5.21 1.27
CA TYR A 94 -5.48 -4.59 0.91
C TYR A 94 -4.58 -5.56 0.17
N GLY A 95 -3.85 -5.01 -0.78
CA GLY A 95 -2.84 -5.68 -1.59
C GLY A 95 -1.69 -4.71 -1.90
N TYR A 96 -0.86 -5.08 -2.87
CA TYR A 96 0.31 -4.29 -3.23
C TYR A 96 0.56 -4.25 -4.73
N ILE A 97 1.00 -3.09 -5.21
CA ILE A 97 1.51 -2.86 -6.55
C ILE A 97 3.02 -2.63 -6.52
N ASN A 98 3.71 -2.95 -7.61
CA ASN A 98 5.11 -2.59 -7.81
C ASN A 98 5.28 -1.19 -8.41
N LYS A 99 6.54 -0.76 -8.60
CA LYS A 99 6.89 0.54 -9.19
C LYS A 99 6.41 0.75 -10.64
N THR A 100 5.93 -0.29 -11.34
CA THR A 100 5.31 -0.16 -12.67
C THR A 100 3.78 -0.08 -12.60
N GLY A 101 3.20 -0.12 -11.40
CA GLY A 101 1.76 -0.15 -11.18
C GLY A 101 1.11 -1.52 -11.37
N THR A 102 1.91 -2.58 -11.50
CA THR A 102 1.43 -3.97 -11.63
C THR A 102 1.13 -4.53 -10.26
N ILE A 103 -0.03 -5.19 -10.10
CA ILE A 103 -0.42 -5.86 -8.85
C ILE A 103 0.51 -7.06 -8.62
N VAL A 104 1.25 -7.03 -7.51
CA VAL A 104 2.12 -8.13 -7.06
C VAL A 104 1.39 -9.01 -6.06
N ILE A 105 0.67 -8.38 -5.13
CA ILE A 105 -0.16 -9.07 -4.14
C ILE A 105 -1.59 -8.58 -4.35
N LYS A 106 -2.49 -9.48 -4.71
CA LYS A 106 -3.91 -9.14 -4.89
C LYS A 106 -4.52 -8.70 -3.56
N PRO A 107 -5.49 -7.76 -3.57
CA PRO A 107 -6.26 -7.39 -2.39
C PRO A 107 -6.94 -8.59 -1.71
N GLN A 108 -6.38 -8.99 -0.56
CA GLN A 108 -6.79 -10.19 0.18
C GLN A 108 -6.65 -10.08 1.70
N PHE A 109 -5.96 -9.05 2.21
CA PHE A 109 -5.77 -8.83 3.64
C PHE A 109 -6.74 -7.77 4.17
N LEU A 110 -7.16 -7.85 5.42
CA LEU A 110 -8.09 -6.87 6.02
C LEU A 110 -7.38 -5.62 6.54
N ASN A 111 -6.06 -5.71 6.73
CA ASN A 111 -5.19 -4.59 7.01
C ASN A 111 -3.75 -4.98 6.65
N VAL A 112 -2.92 -3.99 6.30
CA VAL A 112 -1.49 -4.19 6.03
C VAL A 112 -0.65 -2.99 6.46
N SER A 113 0.64 -3.22 6.76
CA SER A 113 1.65 -2.17 6.91
C SER A 113 2.41 -1.93 5.60
N ASN A 114 3.22 -0.87 5.54
CA ASN A 114 4.28 -0.81 4.54
C ASN A 114 5.28 -1.95 4.76
N PHE A 115 5.99 -2.32 3.69
CA PHE A 115 7.12 -3.23 3.81
C PHE A 115 8.30 -2.59 4.54
N ASN A 116 9.01 -3.41 5.31
CA ASN A 116 10.26 -3.07 5.97
C ASN A 116 11.17 -4.30 5.91
N ASN A 117 12.36 -4.14 5.34
CA ASN A 117 13.33 -5.23 5.15
C ASN A 117 12.75 -6.48 4.45
N GLY A 118 11.83 -6.28 3.50
CA GLY A 118 11.22 -7.37 2.72
C GLY A 118 10.03 -8.05 3.39
N TYR A 119 9.58 -7.55 4.54
CA TYR A 119 8.42 -8.07 5.27
C TYR A 119 7.39 -7.00 5.57
N ALA A 120 6.12 -7.39 5.70
CA ALA A 120 5.06 -6.51 6.16
C ALA A 120 4.18 -7.22 7.18
N LEU A 121 3.43 -6.46 7.96
CA LEU A 121 2.35 -6.96 8.80
C LEU A 121 1.07 -7.04 7.98
N ALA A 122 0.29 -8.09 8.17
CA ALA A 122 -1.01 -8.25 7.56
C ALA A 122 -2.02 -8.90 8.51
N THR A 123 -3.26 -8.42 8.46
CA THR A 123 -4.40 -9.13 9.06
C THR A 123 -4.99 -10.07 8.03
N VAL A 124 -4.85 -11.37 8.28
CA VAL A 124 -5.31 -12.44 7.41
C VAL A 124 -6.69 -12.92 7.83
N ILE A 125 -7.56 -13.17 6.85
CA ILE A 125 -8.84 -13.83 7.03
C ILE A 125 -8.76 -15.26 6.47
N ASN A 126 -9.12 -16.24 7.29
CA ASN A 126 -9.21 -17.63 6.90
C ASN A 126 -10.67 -18.09 6.97
N LYS A 127 -11.29 -18.29 5.79
CA LYS A 127 -12.64 -18.83 5.66
C LYS A 127 -12.59 -20.36 5.80
N ARG A 128 -13.31 -20.92 6.76
CA ARG A 128 -13.44 -22.36 6.95
C ARG A 128 -14.90 -22.79 6.79
N VAL A 129 -15.13 -23.84 6.00
CA VAL A 129 -16.42 -24.52 5.95
C VAL A 129 -16.45 -25.53 7.10
N LYS A 130 -17.34 -25.31 8.06
CA LYS A 130 -17.55 -26.18 9.23
C LYS A 130 -18.50 -27.33 8.96
N GLY A 131 -19.26 -27.25 7.87
CA GLY A 131 -20.21 -28.26 7.44
C GLY A 131 -21.24 -27.68 6.51
N VAL A 132 -22.31 -28.43 6.27
CA VAL A 132 -23.46 -27.99 5.47
C VAL A 132 -24.71 -28.16 6.32
N ASN A 133 -25.55 -27.13 6.37
CA ASN A 133 -26.89 -27.27 6.90
C ASN A 133 -27.72 -28.08 5.89
N GLN A 134 -27.98 -29.34 6.21
CA GLN A 134 -28.68 -30.27 5.33
C GLN A 134 -30.11 -29.84 4.95
N TYR A 135 -30.80 -29.09 5.81
CA TYR A 135 -32.17 -28.65 5.57
C TYR A 135 -32.23 -27.45 4.62
N LEU A 136 -31.21 -26.60 4.64
CA LEU A 136 -31.11 -25.40 3.80
C LEU A 136 -30.21 -25.60 2.58
N ASN A 137 -29.45 -26.71 2.53
CA ASN A 137 -28.36 -26.95 1.59
C ASN A 137 -27.37 -25.77 1.49
N LYS A 138 -26.98 -25.22 2.65
CA LYS A 138 -26.07 -24.07 2.76
C LYS A 138 -24.84 -24.40 3.60
N GLU A 139 -23.67 -23.96 3.14
CA GLU A 139 -22.43 -24.06 3.91
C GLU A 139 -22.54 -23.29 5.23
N ILE A 140 -22.10 -23.93 6.31
CA ILE A 140 -21.88 -23.28 7.61
C ILE A 140 -20.43 -22.83 7.59
N ILE A 141 -20.22 -21.52 7.54
CA ILE A 141 -18.90 -20.91 7.41
C ILE A 141 -18.48 -20.29 8.74
N SER A 142 -17.24 -20.50 9.15
CA SER A 142 -16.57 -19.72 10.19
C SER A 142 -15.40 -18.95 9.60
N TYR A 143 -15.06 -17.82 10.20
CA TYR A 143 -13.88 -17.05 9.86
C TYR A 143 -12.93 -17.03 11.05
N ASP A 144 -11.66 -17.34 10.79
CA ASP A 144 -10.57 -17.14 11.73
C ASP A 144 -9.72 -15.98 11.24
N PHE A 145 -9.34 -15.09 12.14
CA PHE A 145 -8.53 -13.92 11.83
C PHE A 145 -7.26 -13.93 12.66
N PHE A 146 -6.14 -13.59 12.03
CA PHE A 146 -4.88 -13.51 12.72
C PHE A 146 -3.98 -12.45 12.09
N GLU A 147 -3.12 -11.90 12.92
CA GLU A 147 -2.04 -11.03 12.49
C GLU A 147 -0.83 -11.88 12.11
N ALA A 148 -0.20 -11.58 10.98
CA ALA A 148 0.97 -12.32 10.50
C ALA A 148 2.00 -11.39 9.85
N ILE A 149 3.23 -11.90 9.78
CA ILE A 149 4.30 -11.38 8.94
C ILE A 149 4.14 -12.01 7.55
N ILE A 150 4.14 -11.19 6.51
CA ILE A 150 4.11 -11.61 5.11
C ILE A 150 5.40 -11.21 4.38
N ASP A 151 5.79 -12.02 3.40
CA ASP A 151 6.88 -11.69 2.47
C ASP A 151 6.39 -10.81 1.30
N THR A 152 7.32 -10.37 0.44
CA THR A 152 7.03 -9.55 -0.76
C THR A 152 6.16 -10.24 -1.82
N LYS A 153 5.91 -11.54 -1.71
CA LYS A 153 5.00 -12.32 -2.57
C LYS A 153 3.64 -12.54 -1.91
N GLY A 154 3.44 -12.06 -0.68
CA GLY A 154 2.22 -12.24 0.12
C GLY A 154 2.16 -13.59 0.83
N GLY A 155 3.26 -14.35 0.86
CA GLY A 155 3.38 -15.59 1.62
C GLY A 155 3.43 -15.31 3.11
N ILE A 156 2.72 -16.10 3.91
CA ILE A 156 2.74 -15.99 5.38
C ILE A 156 4.04 -16.59 5.91
N VAL A 157 4.87 -15.77 6.54
CA VAL A 157 6.16 -16.15 7.14
C VAL A 157 5.94 -16.63 8.57
N LYS A 158 5.17 -15.88 9.36
CA LYS A 158 4.92 -16.19 10.77
C LYS A 158 3.59 -15.60 11.24
N VAL A 159 2.76 -16.42 11.89
CA VAL A 159 1.58 -15.95 12.61
C VAL A 159 2.01 -15.37 13.96
N LEU A 160 1.52 -14.17 14.28
CA LEU A 160 1.86 -13.45 15.51
C LEU A 160 0.82 -13.67 16.61
N ARG A 161 -0.46 -13.50 16.28
CA ARG A 161 -1.58 -13.66 17.21
C ARG A 161 -2.90 -13.82 16.50
N ASP A 162 -3.85 -14.48 17.15
CA ASP A 162 -5.24 -14.45 16.73
C ASP A 162 -5.88 -13.09 17.02
N ILE A 163 -6.79 -12.68 16.14
CA ILE A 163 -7.63 -11.50 16.29
C ILE A 163 -9.06 -12.00 16.53
N PRO A 164 -9.52 -12.07 17.80
CA PRO A 164 -10.88 -12.48 18.08
C PRO A 164 -11.87 -11.34 17.76
N TYR A 165 -13.13 -11.70 17.51
CA TYR A 165 -14.27 -10.77 17.44
C TYR A 165 -14.28 -9.78 16.26
N LEU A 166 -13.76 -10.16 15.08
CA LEU A 166 -13.93 -9.35 13.88
C LEU A 166 -15.26 -9.67 13.19
N TYR A 167 -16.11 -8.66 13.02
CA TYR A 167 -17.39 -8.80 12.32
C TYR A 167 -17.23 -8.49 10.84
N MET A 168 -17.59 -9.44 9.98
CA MET A 168 -17.53 -9.31 8.52
C MET A 168 -18.87 -8.84 7.91
N ARG A 169 -19.75 -8.24 8.72
CA ARG A 169 -20.95 -7.58 8.21
C ARG A 169 -20.62 -6.11 8.00
N PRO A 170 -20.93 -5.50 6.84
CA PRO A 170 -20.42 -4.16 6.53
C PRO A 170 -20.79 -3.09 7.56
N LYS A 171 -22.04 -3.13 8.04
CA LYS A 171 -22.55 -2.22 9.08
C LYS A 171 -21.87 -2.34 10.44
N ASP A 172 -21.23 -3.48 10.73
CA ASP A 172 -20.56 -3.77 12.00
C ASP A 172 -19.04 -3.95 11.81
N TYR A 173 -18.54 -3.76 10.59
CA TYR A 173 -17.13 -3.98 10.28
C TYR A 173 -16.31 -2.81 10.83
N GLU A 174 -15.35 -3.15 11.68
CA GLU A 174 -14.32 -2.23 12.14
C GLU A 174 -12.97 -2.74 11.63
N LYS A 175 -12.18 -1.84 11.03
CA LYS A 175 -10.86 -2.19 10.53
C LYS A 175 -9.99 -2.71 11.69
N PRO A 176 -9.37 -3.89 11.56
CA PRO A 176 -8.54 -4.44 12.63
C PRO A 176 -7.25 -3.62 12.78
N TYR A 177 -7.03 -3.05 13.96
CA TYR A 177 -5.78 -2.36 14.30
C TYR A 177 -4.66 -3.37 14.61
N SER A 178 -3.47 -3.04 14.11
CA SER A 178 -2.24 -3.74 14.46
C SER A 178 -1.60 -3.02 15.64
N ASN A 179 -1.42 -3.74 16.74
CA ASN A 179 -0.59 -3.28 17.86
C ASN A 179 0.81 -3.90 17.79
N SER A 180 1.24 -4.29 16.59
CA SER A 180 2.56 -4.87 16.32
C SER A 180 3.39 -3.90 15.50
N ARG A 181 4.69 -3.84 15.76
CA ARG A 181 5.62 -3.02 14.97
C ARG A 181 6.99 -3.65 14.87
N PHE A 182 7.65 -3.45 13.73
CA PHE A 182 9.06 -3.80 13.59
C PHE A 182 9.93 -2.93 14.50
N ILE A 183 10.86 -3.56 15.20
CA ILE A 183 11.85 -2.91 16.08
C ILE A 183 13.29 -3.24 15.67
N GLY A 184 13.47 -4.06 14.64
CA GLY A 184 14.75 -4.45 14.05
C GLY A 184 14.52 -5.22 12.74
N GLU A 185 15.60 -5.72 12.12
CA GLU A 185 15.50 -6.43 10.82
C GLU A 185 14.56 -7.63 10.88
N ASN A 186 14.69 -8.45 11.92
CA ASN A 186 13.92 -9.67 12.11
C ASN A 186 13.23 -9.75 13.49
N MET A 187 12.86 -8.59 14.04
CA MET A 187 12.28 -8.48 15.39
C MET A 187 11.08 -7.54 15.41
N LEU A 188 10.03 -7.96 16.11
CA LEU A 188 8.82 -7.16 16.32
C LEU A 188 8.52 -7.02 17.80
N ALA A 189 7.99 -5.87 18.18
CA ALA A 189 7.23 -5.71 19.40
C ALA A 189 5.76 -6.02 19.08
N VAL A 190 5.19 -7.03 19.73
CA VAL A 190 3.81 -7.49 19.54
C VAL A 190 3.07 -7.32 20.86
N GLN A 191 1.91 -6.67 20.84
CA GLN A 191 1.08 -6.57 22.03
C GLN A 191 0.21 -7.81 22.18
N ASN A 192 0.29 -8.48 23.33
CA ASN A 192 -0.52 -9.66 23.64
C ASN A 192 -1.93 -9.30 24.14
N LYS A 193 -2.76 -10.32 24.41
CA LYS A 193 -4.15 -10.16 24.88
C LYS A 193 -4.27 -9.44 26.24
N ALA A 194 -3.20 -9.42 27.04
CA ALA A 194 -3.14 -8.72 28.32
C ALA A 194 -2.57 -7.29 28.20
N SER A 195 -2.50 -6.75 26.98
CA SER A 195 -1.94 -5.44 26.65
C SER A 195 -0.45 -5.28 27.00
N LYS A 196 0.28 -6.39 27.20
CA LYS A 196 1.73 -6.40 27.45
C LYS A 196 2.49 -6.59 26.15
N TRP A 197 3.72 -6.08 26.10
CA TRP A 197 4.59 -6.15 24.93
C TRP A 197 5.49 -7.39 25.00
N GLU A 198 5.53 -8.14 23.90
CA GLU A 198 6.39 -9.29 23.70
C GLU A 198 7.31 -9.04 22.51
N ILE A 199 8.55 -9.53 22.60
CA ILE A 199 9.49 -9.48 21.47
C ILE A 199 9.35 -10.79 20.70
N VAL A 200 8.96 -10.69 19.44
CA VAL A 200 8.87 -11.82 18.53
C VAL A 200 9.99 -11.71 17.51
N SER A 201 10.87 -12.70 17.52
CA SER A 201 11.88 -12.90 16.47
C SER A 201 11.40 -13.91 15.45
N PHE A 202 11.85 -13.74 14.21
CA PHE A 202 11.57 -14.68 13.12
C PHE A 202 12.83 -14.90 12.29
N ASN A 203 12.97 -16.07 11.70
CA ASN A 203 14.14 -16.41 10.88
C ASN A 203 13.79 -16.17 9.41
N LYS A 204 14.83 -15.90 8.60
CA LYS A 204 14.76 -15.90 7.13
C LYS A 204 14.51 -17.32 6.61
#